data_AF-A0A2P5FH24-F1
#
_entry.id   AF-A0A2P5FH24-F1
#
_cell.length_a   1.000
_cell.length_b   1.000
_cell.length_c   1.000
_cell.angle_alpha   90.00
_cell.angle_beta   90.00
_cell.angle_gamma   90.00
#
_symmetry.space_group_name_H-M   'P 1'
#
loop_
_entity.id
_entity.type
_entity.pdbx_description
1 polymer ?
#
loop_
_entity_poly.entity_id
_entity_poly.type
_entity_poly.pdbx_seq_one_letter_code
_entity_poly.pdbx_strand_id
1 'polypeptide(L)'
;MNSSQPAVLESDCHELISTLQGSLQPVWNICSIVEEILLMARCVGMIEFFYTMCSTNYLAHNLVKWAKRHNVLGVLDVNSIPDFVCNDFTLPDSILGD
;
A
#
# COMPACT_ATOMS: atom_id res chain seq x y z
N MET A 1 -3.88 -10.15 -29.64
CA MET A 1 -2.98 -9.48 -28.69
C MET A 1 -3.85 -9.01 -27.53
N ASN A 2 -3.86 -9.71 -26.40
CA ASN A 2 -4.55 -9.21 -25.22
C ASN A 2 -3.71 -8.06 -24.67
N SER A 3 -4.19 -6.83 -24.82
CA SER A 3 -3.64 -5.67 -24.12
C SER A 3 -3.96 -5.85 -22.64
N SER A 4 -3.09 -6.55 -21.91
CA SER A 4 -3.14 -6.58 -20.44
C SER A 4 -3.01 -5.13 -19.97
N GLN A 5 -4.07 -4.60 -19.37
CA GLN A 5 -4.02 -3.28 -18.75
C GLN A 5 -2.88 -3.26 -17.72
N PRO A 6 -2.15 -2.15 -17.58
CA PRO A 6 -1.14 -2.02 -16.55
C PRO A 6 -1.77 -2.27 -15.17
N ALA A 7 -1.01 -2.91 -14.29
CA ALA A 7 -1.37 -2.88 -12.88
C ALA A 7 -1.16 -1.45 -12.35
N VAL A 8 -2.00 -1.01 -11.42
CA VAL A 8 -1.88 0.32 -10.82
C VAL A 8 -1.53 0.13 -9.34
N LEU A 9 -0.48 0.81 -8.89
CA LEU A 9 -0.14 0.94 -7.49
C LEU A 9 -0.55 2.32 -7.01
N GLU A 10 -1.53 2.36 -6.13
CA GLU A 10 -2.06 3.58 -5.55
C GLU A 10 -1.49 3.84 -4.16
N SER A 11 -1.16 5.09 -3.87
CA SER A 11 -0.77 5.52 -2.51
C SER A 11 -1.18 6.96 -2.26
N ASP A 12 -1.55 7.27 -1.02
CA ASP A 12 -1.76 8.63 -0.54
C ASP A 12 -0.47 9.30 -0.02
N CYS A 13 0.68 8.64 -0.17
CA CYS A 13 1.99 9.21 0.12
C CYS A 13 2.58 9.85 -1.16
N HIS A 14 2.44 11.16 -1.29
CA HIS A 14 2.91 11.90 -2.47
C HIS A 14 4.44 11.78 -2.70
N GLU A 15 5.23 11.81 -1.62
CA GLU A 15 6.69 11.67 -1.70
C GLU A 15 7.11 10.30 -2.23
N LEU A 16 6.44 9.23 -1.78
CA LEU A 16 6.67 7.87 -2.27
C LEU A 16 6.35 7.75 -3.76
N ILE A 17 5.17 8.21 -4.19
CA ILE A 17 4.77 8.17 -5.60
C ILE A 17 5.74 8.97 -6.47
N SER A 18 6.10 10.18 -6.05
CA SER A 18 7.07 11.02 -6.77
C SER A 18 8.43 10.32 -6.91
N THR A 19 8.84 9.59 -5.86
CA THR A 19 10.09 8.82 -5.86
C THR A 19 10.01 7.62 -6.81
N LEU A 20 8.93 6.84 -6.77
CA LEU A 20 8.73 5.67 -7.64
C LEU A 20 8.60 6.05 -9.11
N GLN A 21 8.07 7.24 -9.41
CA GLN A 21 8.01 7.81 -10.76
C GLN A 21 9.35 8.40 -11.23
N GLY A 22 10.36 8.49 -10.35
CA GLY A 22 11.68 9.08 -10.66
C GLY A 22 11.71 10.61 -10.64
N SER A 23 10.62 11.26 -10.23
CA SER A 23 10.52 12.73 -10.10
C SER A 23 11.21 13.26 -8.85
N LEU A 24 11.42 12.40 -7.84
CA LEU A 24 12.10 12.71 -6.59
C LEU A 24 13.17 11.65 -6.29
N GLN A 25 14.29 12.05 -5.70
CA GLN A 25 15.31 11.11 -5.24
C GLN A 25 14.91 10.49 -3.88
N PRO A 26 15.09 9.17 -3.68
CA PRO A 26 14.75 8.53 -2.42
C PRO A 26 15.63 9.05 -1.28
N VAL A 27 15.05 9.20 -0.09
CA VAL A 27 15.81 9.44 1.14
C VAL A 27 16.59 8.18 1.51
N TRP A 28 17.82 8.33 2.00
CA TRP A 28 18.77 7.23 2.25
C TRP A 28 18.20 6.09 3.12
N ASN A 29 17.29 6.39 4.05
CA ASN A 29 16.71 5.42 4.97
C ASN A 29 15.63 4.53 4.31
N ILE A 30 15.15 4.88 3.12
CA ILE A 30 14.14 4.12 2.38
C ILE A 30 14.63 3.63 1.01
N CYS A 31 15.88 3.95 0.61
CA CYS A 31 16.42 3.58 -0.70
C CYS A 31 16.26 2.08 -1.00
N SER A 32 16.63 1.22 -0.06
CA SER A 32 16.53 -0.24 -0.25
C SER A 32 15.09 -0.71 -0.46
N ILE A 33 14.13 -0.10 0.24
CA ILE A 33 12.70 -0.41 0.12
C ILE A 33 12.20 0.02 -1.26
N VAL A 34 12.57 1.22 -1.73
CA VAL A 34 12.21 1.73 -3.06
C VAL A 34 12.78 0.84 -4.17
N GLU A 35 14.05 0.44 -4.06
CA GLU A 35 14.70 -0.47 -5.00
C GLU A 35 13.98 -1.82 -5.06
N GLU A 36 13.61 -2.38 -3.91
CA GLU A 36 12.88 -3.63 -3.83
C GLU A 36 11.48 -3.53 -4.47
N ILE A 37 10.75 -2.44 -4.21
CA ILE A 37 9.45 -2.18 -4.86
C ILE A 37 9.61 -2.14 -6.39
N LEU A 38 10.61 -1.42 -6.90
CA LEU A 38 10.85 -1.31 -8.34
C LEU A 38 11.28 -2.64 -8.96
N LEU A 39 12.04 -3.47 -8.24
CA LEU A 39 12.40 -4.82 -8.67
C LEU A 39 11.17 -5.73 -8.72
N MET A 40 10.32 -5.71 -7.69
CA MET A 40 9.07 -6.47 -7.67
C MET A 40 8.09 -6.02 -8.76
N ALA A 41 7.99 -4.71 -9.00
CA ALA A 41 7.13 -4.15 -10.03
C ALA A 41 7.44 -4.72 -11.42
N ARG A 42 8.73 -4.91 -11.73
CA ARG A 42 9.18 -5.53 -13.00
C ARG A 42 8.73 -6.98 -13.16
N CYS A 43 8.53 -7.71 -12.06
CA CYS A 43 8.03 -9.09 -12.09
C CYS A 43 6.54 -9.17 -12.40
N VAL A 44 5.76 -8.15 -12.01
CA VAL A 44 4.31 -8.08 -12.27
C VAL A 44 4.02 -7.63 -13.71
N GLY A 45 4.93 -6.88 -14.32
CA GLY A 45 4.83 -6.40 -15.69
C GLY A 45 4.81 -4.87 -15.75
N MET A 46 3.89 -4.30 -16.52
CA MET A 46 3.72 -2.85 -16.58
C MET A 46 2.94 -2.39 -15.34
N ILE A 47 3.60 -1.59 -14.48
CA ILE A 47 2.97 -0.95 -13.32
C ILE A 47 2.95 0.56 -13.53
N GLU A 48 1.80 1.17 -13.27
CA GLU A 48 1.65 2.62 -13.12
C GLU A 48 1.58 2.98 -11.63
N PHE A 49 2.37 3.98 -11.21
CA PHE A 49 2.33 4.51 -9.85
C PHE A 49 1.43 5.74 -9.82
N PHE A 50 0.42 5.74 -8.96
CA PHE A 50 -0.59 6.80 -8.92
C PHE A 50 -0.82 7.34 -7.51
N TYR A 51 -0.90 8.66 -7.38
CA TYR A 51 -1.27 9.30 -6.13
C TYR A 51 -2.80 9.31 -5.98
N THR A 52 -3.30 8.82 -4.85
CA THR A 52 -4.72 8.84 -4.50
C THR A 52 -4.94 9.66 -3.23
N MET A 53 -6.17 10.11 -2.97
CA MET A 53 -6.46 10.83 -1.72
C MET A 53 -6.49 9.84 -0.55
N CYS A 54 -6.12 10.31 0.65
CA CYS A 54 -6.25 9.51 1.87
C CYS A 54 -7.70 9.00 2.07
N SER A 55 -8.69 9.82 1.69
CA SER A 55 -10.10 9.49 1.69
C SER A 55 -10.53 8.47 0.62
N THR A 56 -9.61 7.88 -0.12
CA THR A 56 -9.91 6.79 -1.06
C THR A 56 -9.03 5.57 -0.81
N ASN A 57 -8.07 5.66 0.13
CA ASN A 57 -7.13 4.59 0.49
C ASN A 57 -7.54 3.85 1.78
N TYR A 58 -8.86 3.71 2.02
CA TYR A 58 -9.41 3.23 3.31
C TYR A 58 -8.90 1.84 3.69
N LEU A 59 -8.85 0.92 2.73
CA LEU A 59 -8.39 -0.45 2.94
C LEU A 59 -6.97 -0.50 3.52
N ALA A 60 -6.03 0.25 2.93
CA ALA A 60 -4.65 0.28 3.38
C ALA A 60 -4.54 0.86 4.81
N HIS A 61 -5.27 1.95 5.09
CA HIS A 61 -5.32 2.56 6.42
C HIS A 61 -5.89 1.61 7.48
N ASN A 62 -7.02 0.98 7.18
CA ASN A 62 -7.67 0.04 8.09
C ASN A 62 -6.77 -1.18 8.35
N LEU A 63 -6.12 -1.72 7.32
CA LEU A 63 -5.23 -2.86 7.43
C LEU A 63 -4.01 -2.56 8.31
N VAL A 64 -3.36 -1.41 8.08
CA VAL A 64 -2.20 -0.98 8.87
C VAL A 64 -2.59 -0.73 10.32
N LYS A 65 -3.73 -0.10 10.58
CA LYS A 65 -4.25 0.12 11.94
C LYS A 65 -4.50 -1.20 12.67
N TRP A 66 -5.18 -2.14 12.01
CA TRP A 66 -5.45 -3.46 12.57
C TRP A 66 -4.16 -4.23 12.87
N ALA A 67 -3.24 -4.30 11.89
CA ALA A 67 -1.98 -5.03 12.02
C ALA A 67 -1.12 -4.47 13.16
N LYS A 68 -1.01 -3.13 13.26
CA LYS A 68 -0.30 -2.46 14.35
C LYS A 68 -0.88 -2.82 15.72
N ARG A 69 -2.21 -2.86 15.83
CA ARG A 69 -2.89 -3.16 17.10
C ARG A 69 -2.70 -4.61 17.55
N HIS A 70 -2.67 -5.54 16.60
CA HIS A 70 -2.50 -6.97 16.86
C HIS A 70 -1.03 -7.40 16.84
N ASN A 71 -0.08 -6.45 16.79
CA ASN A 71 1.35 -6.70 16.70
C ASN A 71 1.72 -7.69 15.57
N VAL A 72 0.99 -7.60 14.45
CA VAL A 72 1.26 -8.42 13.26
C VAL A 72 2.42 -7.78 12.52
N LEU A 73 3.57 -8.44 12.57
CA LEU A 73 4.79 -8.00 11.90
C LEU A 73 5.22 -9.05 10.86
N GLY A 74 5.41 -8.61 9.62
CA GLY A 74 5.86 -9.47 8.53
C GLY A 74 4.72 -10.12 7.76
N VAL A 75 4.56 -11.44 7.86
CA VAL A 75 3.63 -12.21 7.02
C VAL A 75 2.21 -12.12 7.58
N LEU A 76 1.29 -11.60 6.76
CA LEU A 76 -0.15 -11.62 7.02
C LEU A 76 -0.77 -12.90 6.48
N ASP A 77 -1.46 -13.66 7.33
CA ASP A 77 -2.43 -14.65 6.87
C ASP A 77 -3.71 -13.92 6.46
N VAL A 78 -4.08 -13.99 5.19
CA VAL A 78 -5.28 -13.33 4.65
C VAL A 78 -6.54 -13.80 5.38
N ASN A 79 -6.58 -15.06 5.83
CA ASN A 79 -7.73 -15.60 6.56
C ASN A 79 -7.86 -15.03 7.98
N SER A 80 -6.81 -14.38 8.50
CA SER A 80 -6.82 -13.74 9.81
C SER A 80 -7.32 -12.29 9.77
N ILE A 81 -7.46 -11.70 8.58
CA ILE A 81 -7.86 -10.31 8.40
C ILE A 81 -9.39 -10.20 8.61
N PRO A 82 -9.86 -9.40 9.58
CA PRO A 82 -11.29 -9.25 9.80
C PRO A 82 -11.97 -8.49 8.66
N ASP A 83 -13.22 -8.87 8.35
CA ASP A 83 -14.04 -8.26 7.29
C ASP A 83 -14.14 -6.73 7.43
N PHE A 84 -14.11 -6.21 8.67
CA PHE A 84 -14.21 -4.76 8.90
C PHE A 84 -13.05 -3.97 8.27
N VAL A 85 -11.90 -4.61 8.03
CA VAL A 85 -10.74 -3.96 7.40
C VAL A 85 -11.07 -3.54 5.96
N CYS A 86 -11.93 -4.31 5.29
CA CYS A 86 -12.34 -4.11 3.91
C CYS A 86 -13.45 -3.05 3.73
N ASN A 87 -13.81 -2.31 4.79
CA ASN A 87 -14.81 -1.26 4.70
C ASN A 87 -14.32 -0.02 3.94
N ASP A 88 -15.22 0.60 3.18
CA ASP A 88 -14.99 1.82 2.38
C ASP A 88 -14.99 3.11 3.22
N PHE A 89 -14.58 3.03 4.47
CA PHE A 89 -14.43 4.17 5.37
C PHE A 89 -13.29 3.92 6.36
N THR A 90 -12.65 5.00 6.81
CA THR A 90 -11.61 4.91 7.83
C THR A 90 -12.25 4.48 9.14
N LEU A 91 -11.79 3.35 9.70
CA LEU A 91 -12.28 2.88 10.97
C LEU A 91 -11.80 3.79 12.12
N PRO A 92 -12.71 4.22 13.01
CA PRO A 92 -12.31 4.78 14.29
C PRO A 92 -11.62 3.69 15.13
N ASP A 93 -10.69 4.11 15.97
CA ASP A 93 -9.84 3.18 16.72
C ASP A 93 -10.63 2.29 17.69
N SER A 94 -11.88 2.65 18.01
CA SER A 94 -12.81 1.89 18.85
C SER A 94 -13.37 0.62 18.20
N ILE A 95 -13.33 0.50 16.87
CA ILE A 95 -13.89 -0.66 16.13
C ILE A 95 -12.81 -1.73 15.89
N LEU A 96 -11.55 -1.44 16.18
CA LEU A 96 -10.42 -2.33 15.90
C LEU A 96 -10.30 -3.54 16.84
N GLY A 97 -11.24 -3.74 17.77
CA GLY A 97 -11.28 -4.84 18.75
C GLY A 97 -10.18 -4.74 19.81
N ASP A 98 -10.40 -5.17 21.05
CA ASP A 98 -9.32 -5.39 22.03
C ASP A 98 -8.52 -6.66 21.71
#